data_AF-A0A952A893-F1
#
_entry.id   AF-A0A952A893-F1
#
_cell.length_a   1.000
_cell.length_b   1.000
_cell.length_c   1.000
_cell.angle_alpha   90.00
_cell.angle_beta   90.00
_cell.angle_gamma   90.00
#
_symmetry.space_group_name_H-M   'P 1'
#
loop_
_entity.id
_entity.type
_entity.pdbx_description
1 polymer ?
#
loop_
_entity_poly.entity_id
_entity_poly.type
_entity_poly.pdbx_seq_one_letter_code
_entity_poly.pdbx_strand_id
1 'polypeptide(L)'
;MSTGFFGDIGPVRYEGPHSDNPLAYRHYDADEIVLGKRMEDHLRFAVAYWHSLAWEGGDPFGGRTFDRPWFGDTMDDARRKADVAFELFSLLGTPFYCFHDADVRPEGATLADSIARFDAVADIFARKQEETGVKLLWGTANLFSHRRYMAGAATNPDPDVFAYAAATVKSCIDVTKRLGGANYVLWGGREGYETLLNTDLKRERQQAGRFLSLVVDYKHRIGFKGTILIEPKPQEPTKHQYDYDVATVYGFLKDFGLENEVKVNIEAGHAILAGHSFEHELALAGALGILG
;
A
#
# COMPACT_ATOMS: atom_id res chain seq x y z
N MET A 1 -20.62 -9.87 -10.22
CA MET A 1 -21.43 -9.48 -11.40
C MET A 1 -20.53 -8.75 -12.37
N SER A 2 -20.68 -8.96 -13.69
CA SER A 2 -19.84 -8.26 -14.66
C SER A 2 -20.26 -6.79 -14.80
N THR A 3 -19.29 -5.90 -14.93
CA THR A 3 -19.49 -4.49 -15.25
C THR A 3 -19.53 -4.23 -16.77
N GLY A 4 -19.21 -5.25 -17.57
CA GLY A 4 -19.02 -5.13 -19.03
C GLY A 4 -17.68 -4.53 -19.43
N PHE A 5 -16.85 -4.09 -18.49
CA PHE A 5 -15.58 -3.42 -18.80
C PHE A 5 -14.52 -4.34 -19.43
N PHE A 6 -14.46 -5.60 -18.98
CA PHE A 6 -13.53 -6.61 -19.51
C PHE A 6 -14.10 -7.42 -20.67
N GLY A 7 -15.27 -7.03 -21.20
CA GLY A 7 -15.96 -7.75 -22.27
C GLY A 7 -16.25 -9.21 -21.89
N ASP A 8 -15.89 -10.14 -22.76
CA ASP A 8 -16.15 -11.57 -22.60
C ASP A 8 -15.02 -12.33 -21.88
N ILE A 9 -14.06 -11.61 -21.26
CA ILE A 9 -12.98 -12.25 -20.50
C ILE A 9 -13.58 -13.03 -19.33
N GLY A 10 -13.39 -14.35 -19.33
CA GLY A 10 -13.73 -15.21 -18.21
C GLY A 10 -12.62 -15.29 -17.16
N PRO A 11 -12.87 -15.93 -16.01
CA PRO A 11 -11.84 -16.15 -15.00
C PRO A 11 -10.61 -16.87 -15.58
N VAL A 12 -9.42 -16.32 -15.33
CA VAL A 12 -8.12 -16.89 -15.74
C VAL A 12 -7.87 -18.17 -14.94
N ARG A 13 -7.48 -19.25 -15.62
CA ARG A 13 -7.27 -20.56 -15.02
C ARG A 13 -5.90 -21.13 -15.35
N TYR A 14 -5.46 -22.08 -14.54
CA TYR A 14 -4.29 -22.90 -14.85
C TYR A 14 -4.57 -23.83 -16.03
N GLU A 15 -3.69 -23.80 -17.03
CA GLU A 15 -3.74 -24.69 -18.22
C GLU A 15 -2.43 -25.46 -18.45
N GLY A 16 -1.44 -25.27 -17.58
CA GLY A 16 -0.15 -25.95 -17.64
C GLY A 16 0.93 -25.24 -18.46
N PRO A 17 2.19 -25.69 -18.30
CA PRO A 17 3.38 -24.98 -18.79
C PRO A 17 3.47 -24.90 -20.32
N HIS A 18 2.69 -25.71 -21.03
CA HIS A 18 2.68 -25.78 -22.50
C HIS A 18 1.50 -25.05 -23.14
N SER A 19 0.62 -24.41 -22.37
CA SER A 19 -0.51 -23.65 -22.93
C SER A 19 -0.01 -22.45 -23.75
N ASP A 20 -0.58 -22.27 -24.94
CA ASP A 20 -0.40 -21.10 -25.80
C ASP A 20 -1.44 -20.00 -25.53
N ASN A 21 -2.45 -20.26 -24.69
CA ASN A 21 -3.44 -19.28 -24.29
C ASN A 21 -2.79 -18.13 -23.50
N PRO A 22 -2.86 -16.88 -23.98
CA PRO A 22 -2.27 -15.73 -23.27
C PRO A 22 -3.08 -15.33 -22.02
N LEU A 23 -4.32 -15.81 -21.87
CA LEU A 23 -5.21 -15.54 -20.73
C LEU A 23 -5.40 -16.79 -19.86
N ALA A 24 -4.32 -17.55 -19.67
CA ALA A 24 -4.23 -18.68 -18.76
C ALA A 24 -2.94 -18.66 -17.95
N TYR A 25 -3.00 -19.18 -16.73
CA TYR A 25 -1.81 -19.43 -15.93
C TYR A 25 -1.08 -20.68 -16.43
N ARG A 26 0.22 -20.54 -16.68
CA ARG A 26 1.09 -21.65 -17.10
C ARG A 26 1.76 -22.36 -15.92
N HIS A 27 1.91 -21.67 -14.79
CA HIS A 27 2.63 -22.15 -13.62
C HIS A 27 1.90 -21.90 -12.30
N TYR A 28 0.92 -21.01 -12.27
CA TYR A 28 0.15 -20.75 -11.08
C TYR A 28 -1.09 -21.64 -11.06
N ASP A 29 -0.96 -22.78 -10.40
CA ASP A 29 -2.09 -23.60 -9.95
C ASP A 29 -2.31 -23.32 -8.46
N ALA A 30 -3.41 -22.63 -8.13
CA ALA A 30 -3.71 -22.20 -6.77
C ALA A 30 -3.76 -23.36 -5.75
N ASP A 31 -4.18 -24.55 -6.20
CA ASP A 31 -4.36 -25.74 -5.37
C ASP A 31 -3.14 -26.66 -5.33
N GLU A 32 -2.10 -26.41 -6.15
CA GLU A 32 -0.88 -27.19 -6.14
C GLU A 32 -0.21 -27.13 -4.76
N ILE A 33 0.14 -28.29 -4.21
CA ILE A 33 0.83 -28.41 -2.93
C ILE A 33 2.35 -28.36 -3.15
N VAL A 34 2.96 -27.26 -2.73
CA VAL A 34 4.41 -27.06 -2.75
C VAL A 34 4.91 -27.10 -1.30
N LEU A 35 5.84 -28.01 -0.98
CA LEU A 35 6.41 -28.13 0.37
C LEU A 35 5.35 -28.17 1.50
N GLY A 36 4.21 -28.84 1.24
CA GLY A 36 3.15 -29.06 2.23
C GLY A 36 2.11 -27.92 2.37
N LYS A 37 2.13 -26.92 1.48
CA LYS A 37 1.19 -25.79 1.51
C LYS A 37 0.74 -25.44 0.09
N ARG A 38 -0.52 -25.01 -0.07
CA ARG A 38 -1.08 -24.60 -1.38
C ARG A 38 -0.28 -23.43 -1.95
N MET A 39 -0.12 -23.38 -3.27
CA MET A 39 0.61 -22.32 -3.93
C MET A 39 -0.01 -20.94 -3.66
N GLU A 40 -1.35 -20.85 -3.61
CA GLU A 40 -2.07 -19.63 -3.20
C GLU A 40 -1.67 -19.15 -1.79
N ASP A 41 -1.53 -20.08 -0.85
CA ASP A 41 -1.19 -19.73 0.53
C ASP A 41 0.28 -19.33 0.68
N HIS A 42 1.17 -19.83 -0.20
CA HIS A 42 2.57 -19.38 -0.29
C HIS A 42 2.68 -17.97 -0.86
N LEU A 43 2.06 -17.74 -2.01
CA LEU A 43 2.26 -16.53 -2.80
C LEU A 43 1.37 -15.37 -2.35
N ARG A 44 0.14 -15.68 -1.92
CA ARG A 44 -0.84 -14.71 -1.38
C ARG A 44 -0.95 -13.44 -2.23
N PHE A 45 -1.06 -13.62 -3.55
CA PHE A 45 -1.04 -12.51 -4.49
C PHE A 45 -2.07 -11.43 -4.15
N ALA A 46 -1.64 -10.18 -4.28
CA ALA A 46 -2.47 -9.02 -4.07
C ALA A 46 -2.38 -8.08 -5.28
N VAL A 47 -3.51 -7.53 -5.69
CA VAL A 47 -3.53 -6.47 -6.72
C VAL A 47 -3.36 -5.10 -6.07
N ALA A 48 -2.38 -4.35 -6.55
CA ALA A 48 -2.17 -2.94 -6.18
C ALA A 48 -3.22 -2.05 -6.87
N TYR A 49 -4.08 -1.42 -6.07
CA TYR A 49 -5.18 -0.59 -6.59
C TYR A 49 -4.67 0.65 -7.35
N TRP A 50 -3.60 1.29 -6.86
CA TRP A 50 -3.05 2.50 -7.46
C TRP A 50 -2.59 2.27 -8.90
N HIS A 51 -1.71 1.30 -9.16
CA HIS A 51 -1.21 1.04 -10.51
C HIS A 51 -2.28 0.47 -11.45
N SER A 52 -3.18 -0.37 -10.92
CA SER A 52 -4.11 -1.11 -11.76
C SER A 52 -5.36 -0.28 -12.14
N LEU A 53 -5.81 0.60 -11.24
CA LEU A 53 -7.08 1.32 -11.39
C LEU A 53 -6.97 2.84 -11.25
N ALA A 54 -5.95 3.39 -10.58
CA ALA A 54 -5.88 4.83 -10.28
C ALA A 54 -4.86 5.60 -11.15
N TRP A 55 -3.78 4.95 -11.59
CA TRP A 55 -2.77 5.60 -12.42
C TRP A 55 -3.33 5.85 -13.83
N GLU A 56 -3.31 7.12 -14.24
CA GLU A 56 -3.87 7.56 -15.52
C GLU A 56 -2.92 7.38 -16.71
N GLY A 57 -1.76 6.77 -16.50
CA GLY A 57 -0.75 6.52 -17.54
C GLY A 57 0.09 7.73 -17.93
N GLY A 58 0.12 8.77 -17.08
CA GLY A 58 1.00 9.93 -17.25
C GLY A 58 2.39 9.72 -16.65
N ASP A 59 3.33 10.55 -17.05
CA ASP A 59 4.73 10.58 -16.60
C ASP A 59 5.22 12.03 -16.45
N PRO A 60 6.47 12.30 -16.02
CA PRO A 60 6.97 13.67 -15.87
C PRO A 60 6.99 14.53 -17.15
N PHE A 61 6.77 13.93 -18.32
CA PHE A 61 6.85 14.56 -19.65
C PHE A 61 5.52 14.53 -20.41
N GLY A 62 4.48 13.89 -19.87
CA GLY A 62 3.17 13.75 -20.53
C GLY A 62 2.03 13.48 -19.56
N GLY A 63 0.83 13.94 -19.92
CA GLY A 63 -0.39 13.76 -19.12
C GLY A 63 -1.04 12.38 -19.27
N ARG A 64 -2.31 12.28 -18.84
CA ARG A 64 -3.14 11.08 -18.94
C ARG A 64 -3.13 10.46 -20.35
N THR A 65 -2.87 9.16 -20.40
CA THR A 65 -2.92 8.35 -21.63
C THR A 65 -4.00 7.27 -21.59
N PHE A 66 -4.42 6.84 -20.39
CA PHE A 66 -5.50 5.88 -20.23
C PHE A 66 -6.84 6.59 -20.17
N ASP A 67 -7.82 6.09 -20.94
CA ASP A 67 -9.19 6.55 -20.87
C ASP A 67 -10.09 5.50 -20.20
N ARG A 68 -10.31 5.68 -18.90
CA ARG A 68 -11.14 4.78 -18.09
C ARG A 68 -12.38 5.51 -17.59
N PRO A 69 -13.55 4.85 -17.57
CA PRO A 69 -14.83 5.51 -17.28
C PRO A 69 -15.01 5.94 -15.82
N TRP A 70 -14.03 5.69 -14.96
CA TRP A 70 -14.03 6.06 -13.54
C TRP A 70 -12.97 7.10 -13.17
N PHE A 71 -12.26 7.66 -14.15
CA PHE A 71 -11.31 8.75 -13.91
C PHE A 71 -12.04 10.09 -13.76
N GLY A 72 -12.71 10.23 -12.61
CA GLY A 72 -13.38 11.43 -12.14
C GLY A 72 -13.22 11.60 -10.62
N ASP A 73 -13.81 12.65 -10.06
CA ASP A 73 -13.64 13.08 -8.68
C ASP A 73 -14.93 12.95 -7.83
N THR A 74 -15.91 12.17 -8.33
CA THR A 74 -17.17 11.94 -7.64
C THR A 74 -17.18 10.62 -6.86
N MET A 75 -18.13 10.48 -5.94
CA MET A 75 -18.36 9.20 -5.26
C MET A 75 -18.89 8.13 -6.22
N ASP A 76 -19.58 8.52 -7.30
CA ASP A 76 -20.05 7.59 -8.32
C ASP A 76 -18.89 7.02 -9.14
N ASP A 77 -17.86 7.83 -9.42
CA ASP A 77 -16.63 7.37 -10.06
C ASP A 77 -15.88 6.37 -9.16
N ALA A 78 -15.78 6.67 -7.86
CA ALA A 78 -15.19 5.75 -6.88
C ALA A 78 -15.97 4.43 -6.80
N ARG A 79 -17.30 4.48 -6.82
CA ARG A 79 -18.16 3.28 -6.86
C ARG A 79 -17.92 2.46 -8.13
N ARG A 80 -17.89 3.12 -9.31
CA ARG A 80 -17.62 2.44 -10.59
C ARG A 80 -16.24 1.80 -10.60
N LYS A 81 -15.22 2.50 -10.09
CA LYS A 81 -13.86 1.96 -9.94
C LYS A 81 -13.85 0.73 -9.02
N ALA A 82 -14.59 0.76 -7.92
CA ALA A 82 -14.76 -0.38 -7.02
C ALA A 82 -15.43 -1.58 -7.71
N ASP A 83 -16.47 -1.33 -8.51
CA ASP A 83 -17.16 -2.37 -9.29
C ASP A 83 -16.19 -3.08 -10.23
N VAL A 84 -15.41 -2.30 -11.00
CA VAL A 84 -14.43 -2.85 -11.95
C VAL A 84 -13.25 -3.51 -11.24
N ALA A 85 -12.78 -2.95 -10.12
CA ALA A 85 -11.67 -3.51 -9.35
C ALA A 85 -11.99 -4.92 -8.84
N PHE A 86 -13.16 -5.12 -8.23
CA PHE A 86 -13.52 -6.45 -7.72
C PHE A 86 -13.85 -7.44 -8.84
N GLU A 87 -14.34 -6.98 -9.99
CA GLU A 87 -14.41 -7.84 -11.19
C GLU A 87 -13.01 -8.28 -11.63
N LEU A 88 -12.03 -7.36 -11.70
CA LEU A 88 -10.64 -7.69 -12.03
C LEU A 88 -10.06 -8.73 -11.05
N PHE A 89 -10.25 -8.52 -9.74
CA PHE A 89 -9.73 -9.45 -8.73
C PHE A 89 -10.32 -10.85 -8.90
N SER A 90 -11.63 -10.95 -9.15
CA SER A 90 -12.31 -12.22 -9.42
C SER A 90 -11.89 -12.86 -10.74
N LEU A 91 -11.66 -12.08 -11.80
CA LEU A 91 -11.18 -12.58 -13.08
C LEU A 91 -9.76 -13.14 -12.97
N LEU A 92 -8.88 -12.49 -12.21
CA LEU A 92 -7.53 -12.98 -11.97
C LEU A 92 -7.48 -14.15 -10.96
N GLY A 93 -8.52 -14.31 -10.14
CA GLY A 93 -8.51 -15.28 -9.04
C GLY A 93 -7.53 -14.91 -7.92
N THR A 94 -7.20 -13.62 -7.76
CA THR A 94 -6.26 -13.16 -6.72
C THR A 94 -6.96 -13.06 -5.36
N PRO A 95 -6.40 -13.63 -4.28
CA PRO A 95 -7.06 -13.64 -2.98
C PRO A 95 -7.06 -12.28 -2.28
N PHE A 96 -6.16 -11.37 -2.66
CA PHE A 96 -6.00 -10.09 -1.98
C PHE A 96 -5.95 -8.85 -2.88
N TYR A 97 -6.11 -7.68 -2.27
CA TYR A 97 -5.81 -6.37 -2.84
C TYR A 97 -5.16 -5.45 -1.79
N CYS A 98 -4.56 -4.35 -2.26
CA CYS A 98 -3.94 -3.31 -1.45
C CYS A 98 -4.37 -1.92 -1.96
N PHE A 99 -4.46 -0.91 -1.09
CA PHE A 99 -4.82 0.46 -1.51
C PHE A 99 -4.22 1.55 -0.61
N HIS A 100 -4.01 2.75 -1.17
CA HIS A 100 -3.99 3.99 -0.39
C HIS A 100 -5.39 4.61 -0.32
N ASP A 101 -5.70 5.33 0.76
CA ASP A 101 -6.97 6.03 0.92
C ASP A 101 -7.32 6.89 -0.30
N ALA A 102 -6.38 7.72 -0.78
CA ALA A 102 -6.58 8.61 -1.91
C ALA A 102 -6.80 7.88 -3.26
N ASP A 103 -6.40 6.61 -3.36
CA ASP A 103 -6.62 5.83 -4.59
C ASP A 103 -8.07 5.39 -4.73
N VAL A 104 -8.80 5.26 -3.63
CA VAL A 104 -10.13 4.64 -3.61
C VAL A 104 -11.25 5.65 -3.45
N ARG A 105 -10.97 6.85 -2.94
CA ARG A 105 -11.96 7.90 -2.67
C ARG A 105 -11.53 9.28 -3.21
N PRO A 106 -12.46 10.13 -3.64
CA PRO A 106 -12.14 11.49 -4.07
C PRO A 106 -11.81 12.45 -2.92
N GLU A 107 -10.98 13.47 -3.17
CA GLU A 107 -10.60 14.51 -2.18
C GLU A 107 -11.76 15.42 -1.79
N GLY A 108 -12.05 15.47 -0.48
CA GLY A 108 -13.03 16.37 0.12
C GLY A 108 -12.48 17.79 0.33
N ALA A 109 -13.38 18.73 0.61
CA ALA A 109 -12.98 20.12 0.91
C ALA A 109 -12.28 20.23 2.27
N THR A 110 -12.59 19.34 3.20
CA THR A 110 -11.98 19.23 4.52
C THR A 110 -11.50 17.81 4.80
N LEU A 111 -10.66 17.65 5.83
CA LEU A 111 -10.28 16.31 6.31
C LEU A 111 -11.51 15.48 6.71
N ALA A 112 -12.50 16.11 7.36
CA ALA A 112 -13.74 15.43 7.75
C ALA A 112 -14.52 14.91 6.53
N ASP A 113 -14.60 15.70 5.46
CA ASP A 113 -15.24 15.28 4.22
C ASP A 113 -14.48 14.12 3.55
N SER A 114 -13.14 14.20 3.51
CA SER A 114 -12.29 13.13 2.98
C SER A 114 -12.46 11.83 3.76
N ILE A 115 -12.53 11.90 5.10
CA ILE A 115 -12.79 10.74 5.97
C ILE A 115 -14.19 10.18 5.71
N ALA A 116 -15.23 11.01 5.65
CA ALA A 116 -16.60 10.55 5.40
C ALA A 116 -16.75 9.86 4.04
N ARG A 117 -16.09 10.38 3.00
CA ARG A 117 -16.04 9.74 1.67
C ARG A 117 -15.30 8.41 1.70
N PHE A 118 -14.16 8.36 2.38
CA PHE A 118 -13.40 7.14 2.54
C PHE A 118 -14.20 6.07 3.31
N ASP A 119 -14.92 6.48 4.35
CA ASP A 119 -15.80 5.58 5.09
C ASP A 119 -16.89 4.97 4.22
N ALA A 120 -17.51 5.77 3.34
CA ALA A 120 -18.51 5.30 2.40
C ALA A 120 -17.94 4.33 1.35
N VAL A 121 -16.71 4.56 0.86
CA VAL A 121 -16.03 3.61 -0.04
C VAL A 121 -15.72 2.30 0.67
N ALA A 122 -15.31 2.36 1.93
CA ALA A 122 -15.08 1.16 2.73
C ALA A 122 -16.36 0.34 2.97
N ASP A 123 -17.53 0.96 3.11
CA ASP A 123 -18.80 0.22 3.15
C ASP A 123 -19.14 -0.46 1.80
N ILE A 124 -18.69 0.12 0.69
CA ILE A 124 -18.77 -0.54 -0.63
C ILE A 124 -17.81 -1.74 -0.66
N PHE A 125 -16.57 -1.56 -0.23
CA PHE A 125 -15.56 -2.63 -0.24
C PHE A 125 -15.96 -3.79 0.67
N ALA A 126 -16.48 -3.54 1.86
CA ALA A 126 -16.93 -4.58 2.79
C ALA A 126 -17.97 -5.51 2.12
N ARG A 127 -19.00 -4.93 1.48
CA ARG A 127 -20.00 -5.72 0.73
C ARG A 127 -19.37 -6.49 -0.41
N LYS A 128 -18.43 -5.90 -1.13
CA LYS A 128 -17.74 -6.59 -2.24
C LYS A 128 -16.86 -7.73 -1.75
N GLN A 129 -16.17 -7.58 -0.61
CA GLN A 129 -15.43 -8.67 0.03
C GLN A 129 -16.36 -9.81 0.44
N GLU A 130 -17.55 -9.51 0.96
CA GLU A 130 -18.58 -10.53 1.26
C GLU A 130 -19.08 -11.24 -0.01
N GLU A 131 -19.31 -10.50 -1.09
CA GLU A 131 -19.79 -11.05 -2.37
C GLU A 131 -18.76 -11.93 -3.09
N THR A 132 -17.46 -11.59 -3.02
CA THR A 132 -16.42 -12.22 -3.83
C THR A 132 -15.46 -13.11 -3.04
N GLY A 133 -15.39 -12.95 -1.72
CA GLY A 133 -14.41 -13.60 -0.86
C GLY A 133 -12.99 -13.02 -0.92
N VAL A 134 -12.75 -12.02 -1.77
CA VAL A 134 -11.46 -11.30 -1.87
C VAL A 134 -11.21 -10.52 -0.57
N LYS A 135 -9.96 -10.47 -0.11
CA LYS A 135 -9.59 -9.89 1.20
C LYS A 135 -8.63 -8.73 1.06
N LEU A 136 -8.57 -7.87 2.07
CA LEU A 136 -7.58 -6.80 2.13
C LEU A 136 -6.25 -7.37 2.64
N LEU A 137 -5.16 -7.28 1.88
CA LEU A 137 -3.83 -7.62 2.41
C LEU A 137 -3.35 -6.46 3.30
N TRP A 138 -3.42 -5.23 2.80
CA TRP A 138 -3.13 -4.04 3.59
C TRP A 138 -3.75 -2.79 3.01
N GLY A 139 -4.07 -1.85 3.90
CA GLY A 139 -4.33 -0.45 3.56
C GLY A 139 -3.15 0.42 3.96
N THR A 140 -3.09 1.63 3.41
CA THR A 140 -2.11 2.65 3.77
C THR A 140 -2.68 4.06 3.51
N ALA A 141 -1.96 5.09 3.95
CA ALA A 141 -2.30 6.49 3.71
C ALA A 141 -1.41 7.08 2.61
N ASN A 142 -2.00 7.77 1.63
CA ASN A 142 -1.23 8.54 0.65
C ASN A 142 -0.82 9.89 1.26
N LEU A 143 0.34 9.90 1.92
CA LEU A 143 0.92 11.08 2.56
C LEU A 143 1.99 11.75 1.71
N PHE A 144 1.91 11.63 0.38
CA PHE A 144 2.99 12.08 -0.51
C PHE A 144 2.53 12.79 -1.79
N SER A 145 1.27 12.60 -2.20
CA SER A 145 0.76 13.18 -3.45
C SER A 145 0.28 14.62 -3.28
N HIS A 146 -0.50 14.90 -2.22
CA HIS A 146 -1.04 16.25 -2.01
C HIS A 146 0.08 17.23 -1.64
N ARG A 147 0.03 18.45 -2.23
CA ARG A 147 1.03 19.52 -2.02
C ARG A 147 1.35 19.86 -0.56
N ARG A 148 0.44 19.55 0.37
CA ARG A 148 0.62 19.76 1.82
C ARG A 148 1.82 18.97 2.36
N TYR A 149 2.14 17.84 1.74
CA TYR A 149 3.23 16.96 2.15
C TYR A 149 4.55 17.24 1.42
N MET A 150 4.67 18.35 0.67
CA MET A 150 5.86 18.64 -0.13
C MET A 150 7.17 18.70 0.68
N ALA A 151 7.09 18.94 1.99
CA ALA A 151 8.21 18.99 2.92
C ALA A 151 8.18 17.87 3.98
N GLY A 152 7.52 16.74 3.68
CA GLY A 152 7.35 15.61 4.60
C GLY A 152 5.94 15.50 5.17
N ALA A 153 5.66 14.42 5.88
CA ALA A 153 4.40 14.22 6.58
C ALA A 153 4.65 14.06 8.08
N ALA A 154 5.16 12.92 8.52
CA ALA A 154 5.68 12.75 9.87
C ALA A 154 6.98 13.53 10.10
N THR A 155 7.78 13.77 9.05
CA THR A 155 9.01 14.55 9.14
C THR A 155 8.83 16.01 8.77
N ASN A 156 7.59 16.49 8.64
CA ASN A 156 7.35 17.88 8.23
C ASN A 156 7.85 18.87 9.30
N PRO A 157 8.54 19.97 8.90
CA PRO A 157 8.93 21.03 9.83
C PRO A 157 7.72 21.79 10.42
N ASP A 158 6.57 21.74 9.74
CA ASP A 158 5.29 22.30 10.19
C ASP A 158 4.50 21.27 11.04
N PRO A 159 4.25 21.53 12.34
CA PRO A 159 3.52 20.61 13.22
C PRO A 159 2.05 20.41 12.80
N ASP A 160 1.42 21.34 12.07
CA ASP A 160 0.03 21.17 11.63
C ASP A 160 -0.07 20.10 10.53
N VAL A 161 0.96 19.96 9.68
CA VAL A 161 1.04 18.89 8.69
C VAL A 161 1.26 17.54 9.36
N PHE A 162 2.09 17.47 10.40
CA PHE A 162 2.24 16.28 11.23
C PHE A 162 0.90 15.83 11.81
N ALA A 163 0.13 16.76 12.39
CA ALA A 163 -1.18 16.46 12.97
C ALA A 163 -2.18 15.97 11.91
N TYR A 164 -2.19 16.59 10.72
CA TYR A 164 -3.02 16.14 9.59
C TYR A 164 -2.65 14.73 9.13
N ALA A 165 -1.35 14.44 9.00
CA ALA A 165 -0.85 13.11 8.65
C ALA A 165 -1.27 12.06 9.68
N ALA A 166 -1.14 12.37 10.97
CA ALA A 166 -1.55 11.47 12.05
C ALA A 166 -3.05 11.18 12.02
N ALA A 167 -3.89 12.19 11.78
CA ALA A 167 -5.33 12.03 11.65
C ALA A 167 -5.72 11.19 10.42
N THR A 168 -4.99 11.33 9.30
CA THR A 168 -5.18 10.54 8.09
C THR A 168 -4.77 9.07 8.31
N VAL A 169 -3.61 8.82 8.94
CA VAL A 169 -3.18 7.45 9.27
C VAL A 169 -4.14 6.78 10.25
N LYS A 170 -4.66 7.52 11.23
CA LYS A 170 -5.70 7.02 12.13
C LYS A 170 -6.90 6.49 11.35
N SER A 171 -7.47 7.27 10.43
CA SER A 171 -8.64 6.83 9.64
C SER A 171 -8.30 5.64 8.73
N CYS A 172 -7.09 5.60 8.15
CA CYS A 172 -6.63 4.49 7.33
C CYS A 172 -6.49 3.19 8.13
N ILE A 173 -5.98 3.24 9.36
CA ILE A 173 -5.91 2.08 10.25
C ILE A 173 -7.33 1.63 10.66
N ASP A 174 -8.22 2.56 10.96
CA ASP A 174 -9.62 2.26 11.32
C ASP A 174 -10.32 1.50 10.18
N VAL A 175 -10.20 1.99 8.94
CA VAL A 175 -10.77 1.34 7.75
C VAL A 175 -10.08 0.01 7.45
N THR A 176 -8.75 -0.05 7.53
CA THR A 176 -7.98 -1.28 7.31
C THR A 176 -8.44 -2.37 8.28
N LYS A 177 -8.62 -2.03 9.57
CA LYS A 177 -9.18 -2.94 10.57
C LYS A 177 -10.62 -3.35 10.22
N ARG A 178 -11.49 -2.41 9.84
CA ARG A 178 -12.89 -2.68 9.48
C ARG A 178 -13.01 -3.66 8.31
N LEU A 179 -12.11 -3.55 7.33
CA LEU A 179 -12.04 -4.42 6.13
C LEU A 179 -11.23 -5.71 6.35
N GLY A 180 -10.82 -6.01 7.59
CA GLY A 180 -10.09 -7.22 7.92
C GLY A 180 -8.67 -7.29 7.32
N GLY A 181 -8.02 -6.13 7.14
CA GLY A 181 -6.67 -6.05 6.60
C GLY A 181 -5.65 -6.86 7.40
N ALA A 182 -4.82 -7.64 6.72
CA ALA A 182 -3.79 -8.46 7.37
C ALA A 182 -2.59 -7.61 7.85
N ASN A 183 -2.32 -6.48 7.20
CA ASN A 183 -1.23 -5.57 7.55
C ASN A 183 -1.65 -4.11 7.34
N TYR A 184 -0.82 -3.18 7.80
CA TYR A 184 -0.89 -1.74 7.49
C TYR A 184 0.50 -1.23 7.14
N VAL A 185 0.63 -0.59 5.97
CA VAL A 185 1.93 -0.16 5.42
C VAL A 185 2.17 1.32 5.68
N LEU A 186 3.43 1.69 5.91
CA LEU A 186 3.95 3.05 5.85
C LEU A 186 5.09 3.06 4.82
N TRP A 187 4.86 3.69 3.68
CA TRP A 187 5.91 4.04 2.73
C TRP A 187 6.22 5.54 2.86
N GLY A 188 7.47 5.86 3.18
CA GLY A 188 7.91 7.21 3.50
C GLY A 188 8.13 8.13 2.29
N GLY A 189 7.22 8.17 1.30
CA GLY A 189 7.47 8.86 0.02
C GLY A 189 7.90 10.34 0.13
N ARG A 190 7.58 11.05 1.22
CA ARG A 190 8.11 12.40 1.51
C ARG A 190 8.94 12.48 2.79
N GLU A 191 9.11 11.35 3.48
CA GLU A 191 9.84 11.23 4.74
C GLU A 191 11.33 11.12 4.44
N GLY A 192 11.91 12.27 4.14
CA GLY A 192 13.27 12.42 3.67
C GLY A 192 13.57 13.89 3.45
N TYR A 193 14.61 14.17 2.67
CA TYR A 193 14.99 15.54 2.35
C TYR A 193 15.39 15.73 0.89
N GLU A 194 15.27 16.97 0.43
CA GLU A 194 15.79 17.42 -0.86
C GLU A 194 17.20 18.01 -0.71
N THR A 195 17.44 18.77 0.36
CA THR A 195 18.74 19.41 0.66
C THR A 195 19.05 19.38 2.14
N LEU A 196 20.30 19.07 2.50
CA LEU A 196 20.74 19.07 3.89
C LEU A 196 20.82 20.49 4.48
N LEU A 197 20.81 21.53 3.65
CA LEU A 197 20.99 22.92 4.10
C LEU A 197 19.82 23.43 4.97
N ASN A 198 18.63 22.83 4.82
CA ASN A 198 17.43 23.22 5.55
C ASN A 198 16.79 22.06 6.34
N THR A 199 17.51 20.95 6.50
CA THR A 199 17.01 19.73 7.16
C THR A 199 17.73 19.51 8.48
N ASP A 200 16.96 19.46 9.56
CA ASP A 200 17.44 18.97 10.85
C ASP A 200 17.16 17.47 10.93
N LEU A 201 18.14 16.67 10.49
CA LEU A 201 18.05 15.20 10.44
C LEU A 201 17.69 14.60 11.81
N LYS A 202 18.18 15.20 12.90
CA LYS A 202 17.93 14.70 14.25
C LYS A 202 16.47 14.92 14.62
N ARG A 203 15.96 16.12 14.39
CA ARG A 203 14.57 16.46 14.68
C ARG A 203 13.61 15.62 13.84
N GLU A 204 13.84 15.52 12.53
CA GLU A 204 12.98 14.77 11.63
C GLU A 204 12.97 13.26 11.97
N ARG A 205 14.13 12.67 12.27
CA ARG A 205 14.22 11.29 12.76
C ARG A 205 13.44 11.08 14.06
N GLN A 206 13.52 12.03 15.01
CA GLN A 206 12.76 11.96 16.26
C GLN A 206 11.24 12.08 16.03
N GLN A 207 10.81 12.92 15.09
CA GLN A 207 9.40 13.04 14.72
C GLN A 207 8.89 11.75 14.05
N ALA A 208 9.64 11.17 13.11
CA ALA A 208 9.32 9.89 12.49
C ALA A 208 9.20 8.75 13.52
N GLY A 209 10.17 8.65 14.44
CA GLY A 209 10.13 7.69 15.54
C GLY A 209 8.89 7.85 16.41
N ARG A 210 8.58 9.09 16.82
CA ARG A 210 7.37 9.40 17.60
C ARG A 210 6.09 9.05 16.83
N PHE A 211 6.03 9.35 15.54
CA PHE A 211 4.87 9.06 14.70
C PHE A 211 4.63 7.56 14.60
N LEU A 212 5.67 6.76 14.35
CA LEU A 212 5.54 5.31 14.29
C LEU A 212 5.14 4.70 15.64
N SER A 213 5.67 5.21 16.76
CA SER A 213 5.21 4.80 18.09
C SER A 213 3.71 5.10 18.28
N LEU A 214 3.22 6.26 17.84
CA LEU A 214 1.78 6.58 17.91
C LEU A 214 0.93 5.62 17.06
N VAL A 215 1.43 5.20 15.90
CA VAL A 215 0.77 4.21 15.04
C VAL A 215 0.67 2.85 15.75
N VAL A 216 1.77 2.37 16.33
CA VAL A 216 1.82 1.11 17.09
C VAL A 216 0.92 1.18 18.34
N ASP A 217 1.01 2.27 19.11
CA ASP A 217 0.14 2.51 20.27
C ASP A 217 -1.34 2.48 19.87
N TYR A 218 -1.68 3.12 18.75
CA TYR A 218 -3.06 3.17 18.27
C TYR A 218 -3.55 1.79 17.78
N LYS A 219 -2.73 1.06 17.02
CA LYS A 219 -3.00 -0.34 16.63
C LYS A 219 -3.40 -1.18 17.85
N HIS A 220 -2.61 -1.12 18.92
CA HIS A 220 -2.90 -1.85 20.16
C HIS A 220 -4.16 -1.36 20.85
N ARG A 221 -4.33 -0.04 20.97
CA ARG A 221 -5.50 0.60 21.59
C ARG A 221 -6.81 0.15 20.96
N ILE A 222 -6.86 0.07 19.63
CA ILE A 222 -8.08 -0.36 18.92
C ILE A 222 -8.14 -1.88 18.75
N GLY A 223 -7.11 -2.63 19.13
CA GLY A 223 -7.05 -4.08 18.95
C GLY A 223 -6.90 -4.51 17.49
N PHE A 224 -6.26 -3.71 16.64
CA PHE A 224 -5.89 -4.14 15.28
C PHE A 224 -4.79 -5.21 15.38
N LYS A 225 -5.03 -6.38 14.78
CA LYS A 225 -4.13 -7.54 14.87
C LYS A 225 -3.12 -7.62 13.73
N GLY A 226 -3.31 -6.84 12.67
CA GLY A 226 -2.43 -6.86 11.52
C GLY A 226 -1.04 -6.32 11.82
N THR A 227 -0.06 -6.73 11.02
CA THR A 227 1.33 -6.30 11.15
C THR A 227 1.49 -4.85 10.68
N ILE A 228 2.31 -4.04 11.36
CA ILE A 228 2.72 -2.74 10.84
C ILE A 228 3.98 -2.96 9.99
N LEU A 229 3.97 -2.43 8.77
CA LEU A 229 5.07 -2.58 7.81
C LEU A 229 5.67 -1.22 7.45
N ILE A 230 6.99 -1.11 7.46
CA ILE A 230 7.70 -0.03 6.77
C ILE A 230 8.15 -0.54 5.41
N GLU A 231 8.01 0.26 4.37
CA GLU A 231 8.46 -0.08 3.02
C GLU A 231 9.74 0.68 2.66
N PRO A 232 10.93 0.05 2.73
CA PRO A 232 12.17 0.77 2.47
C PRO A 232 12.25 1.26 1.03
N LYS A 233 12.80 2.45 0.84
CA LYS A 233 13.20 3.01 -0.45
C LYS A 233 14.33 4.01 -0.21
N PRO A 234 15.37 4.06 -1.07
CA PRO A 234 16.52 4.95 -0.85
C PRO A 234 16.25 6.44 -1.15
N GLN A 235 15.38 6.71 -2.13
CA GLN A 235 15.14 8.03 -2.72
C GLN A 235 13.94 7.94 -3.67
N GLU A 236 13.60 9.06 -4.33
CA GLU A 236 12.50 9.22 -5.29
C GLU A 236 11.11 9.09 -4.63
N PRO A 237 10.40 10.22 -4.39
CA PRO A 237 10.67 11.56 -4.95
C PRO A 237 11.65 12.43 -4.15
N THR A 238 12.11 12.01 -2.96
CA THR A 238 13.12 12.76 -2.20
C THR A 238 14.52 12.52 -2.77
N LYS A 239 15.45 13.46 -2.52
CA LYS A 239 16.89 13.22 -2.79
C LYS A 239 17.47 12.12 -1.91
N HIS A 240 16.96 11.99 -0.67
CA HIS A 240 17.28 10.89 0.24
C HIS A 240 16.06 10.61 1.10
N GLN A 241 15.63 9.36 1.15
CA GLN A 241 14.54 8.91 2.00
C GLN A 241 15.11 8.20 3.24
N TYR A 242 14.51 8.42 4.41
CA TYR A 242 15.10 8.00 5.69
C TYR A 242 15.10 6.47 5.90
N ASP A 243 14.05 5.80 5.44
CA ASP A 243 13.89 4.35 5.40
C ASP A 243 14.62 3.75 4.18
N TYR A 244 15.94 3.98 4.11
CA TYR A 244 16.74 3.75 2.90
C TYR A 244 16.75 2.30 2.40
N ASP A 245 17.02 1.35 3.31
CA ASP A 245 17.09 -0.09 3.08
C ASP A 245 16.71 -0.86 4.37
N VAL A 246 16.66 -2.19 4.31
CA VAL A 246 16.30 -3.05 5.45
C VAL A 246 17.20 -2.82 6.67
N ALA A 247 18.52 -2.66 6.47
CA ALA A 247 19.46 -2.43 7.58
C ALA A 247 19.19 -1.10 8.28
N THR A 248 18.95 -0.04 7.49
CA THR A 248 18.66 1.31 7.97
C THR A 248 17.34 1.34 8.74
N VAL A 249 16.30 0.68 8.21
CA VAL A 249 15.02 0.52 8.90
C VAL A 249 15.20 -0.24 10.20
N TYR A 250 15.91 -1.36 10.22
CA TYR A 250 16.14 -2.11 11.46
C TYR A 250 16.89 -1.30 12.52
N GLY A 251 17.92 -0.54 12.14
CA GLY A 251 18.62 0.37 13.04
C GLY A 251 17.70 1.45 13.62
N PHE A 252 16.81 2.02 12.79
CA PHE A 252 15.77 2.93 13.25
C PHE A 252 14.79 2.25 14.23
N LEU A 253 14.30 1.05 13.92
CA LEU A 253 13.41 0.32 14.82
C LEU A 253 14.07 0.06 16.18
N LYS A 254 15.35 -0.29 16.20
CA LYS A 254 16.13 -0.49 17.43
C LYS A 254 16.26 0.77 18.27
N ASP A 255 16.54 1.91 17.66
CA ASP A 255 16.68 3.18 18.36
C ASP A 255 15.39 3.60 19.09
N PHE A 256 14.23 3.21 18.56
CA PHE A 256 12.92 3.55 19.11
C PHE A 256 12.21 2.38 19.83
N GLY A 257 12.85 1.22 19.94
CA GLY A 257 12.30 0.03 20.62
C GLY A 257 11.08 -0.58 19.93
N LEU A 258 11.06 -0.57 18.59
CA LEU A 258 9.93 -0.99 17.75
C LEU A 258 10.21 -2.26 16.92
N GLU A 259 11.38 -2.89 17.08
CA GLU A 259 11.81 -4.02 16.26
C GLU A 259 10.94 -5.28 16.43
N ASN A 260 10.17 -5.36 17.52
CA ASN A 260 9.24 -6.46 17.78
C ASN A 260 7.80 -6.14 17.36
N GLU A 261 7.53 -4.91 16.93
CA GLU A 261 6.20 -4.40 16.60
C GLU A 261 5.99 -4.15 15.10
N VAL A 262 7.11 -3.90 14.39
CA VAL A 262 7.14 -3.45 13.01
C VAL A 262 8.03 -4.39 12.19
N LYS A 263 7.56 -4.71 10.98
CA LYS A 263 8.26 -5.52 9.99
C LYS A 263 8.49 -4.70 8.71
N VAL A 264 9.14 -5.28 7.71
CA VAL A 264 9.40 -4.62 6.42
C VAL A 264 8.54 -5.20 5.29
N ASN A 265 8.03 -4.33 4.43
CA ASN A 265 7.54 -4.67 3.10
C ASN A 265 8.66 -4.38 2.10
N ILE A 266 9.22 -5.40 1.43
CA ILE A 266 10.38 -5.20 0.55
C ILE A 266 9.91 -5.18 -0.90
N GLU A 267 10.15 -4.07 -1.58
CA GLU A 267 9.93 -3.98 -3.02
C GLU A 267 11.24 -4.24 -3.79
N ALA A 268 11.18 -5.08 -4.83
CA ALA A 268 12.34 -5.40 -5.64
C ALA A 268 12.95 -4.16 -6.34
N GLY A 269 12.10 -3.24 -6.84
CA GLY A 269 12.56 -1.99 -7.46
C GLY A 269 13.32 -1.10 -6.48
N HIS A 270 12.82 -0.99 -5.25
CA HIS A 270 13.45 -0.22 -4.18
C HIS A 270 14.80 -0.81 -3.74
N ALA A 271 14.88 -2.13 -3.60
CA ALA A 271 16.12 -2.83 -3.27
C ALA A 271 17.22 -2.54 -4.32
N ILE A 272 16.88 -2.68 -5.61
CA ILE A 272 17.81 -2.42 -6.72
C ILE A 272 18.22 -0.94 -6.72
N LEU A 273 17.29 -0.02 -6.50
CA LEU A 273 17.58 1.41 -6.44
C LEU A 273 18.55 1.75 -5.29
N ALA A 274 18.52 0.98 -4.19
CA ALA A 274 19.41 1.14 -3.04
C ALA A 274 20.81 0.53 -3.27
N GLY A 275 21.02 -0.13 -4.42
CA GLY A 275 22.28 -0.82 -4.74
C GLY A 275 22.35 -2.26 -4.24
N HIS A 276 21.23 -2.85 -3.83
CA HIS A 276 21.15 -4.21 -3.30
C HIS A 276 20.42 -5.15 -4.27
N SER A 277 20.70 -6.45 -4.20
CA SER A 277 19.81 -7.42 -4.86
C SER A 277 18.55 -7.65 -4.01
N PHE A 278 17.45 -8.10 -4.64
CA PHE A 278 16.21 -8.32 -3.91
C PHE A 278 16.36 -9.42 -2.85
N GLU A 279 17.05 -10.51 -3.21
CA GLU A 279 17.32 -11.62 -2.29
C GLU A 279 18.25 -11.24 -1.14
N HIS A 280 19.11 -10.23 -1.30
CA HIS A 280 19.88 -9.67 -0.19
C HIS A 280 18.97 -9.10 0.88
N GLU A 281 18.06 -8.20 0.49
CA GLU A 281 17.13 -7.54 1.42
C GLU A 281 16.18 -8.57 2.07
N LEU A 282 15.69 -9.55 1.31
CA LEU A 282 14.87 -10.65 1.85
C LEU A 282 15.64 -11.49 2.88
N ALA A 283 16.88 -11.90 2.55
CA ALA A 283 17.70 -12.71 3.44
C ALA A 283 18.05 -11.95 4.73
N LEU A 284 18.38 -10.66 4.62
CA LEU A 284 18.67 -9.80 5.76
C LEU A 284 17.45 -9.61 6.65
N ALA A 285 16.28 -9.29 6.09
CA ALA A 285 15.04 -9.15 6.86
C ALA A 285 14.65 -10.47 7.55
N GLY A 286 14.86 -11.61 6.88
CA GLY A 286 14.70 -12.94 7.47
C GLY A 286 15.64 -13.17 8.65
N ALA A 287 16.93 -12.87 8.50
CA ALA A 287 17.94 -13.03 9.54
C ALA A 287 17.69 -12.12 10.77
N LEU A 288 17.12 -10.93 10.53
CA LEU A 288 16.76 -9.98 11.58
C LEU A 288 15.36 -10.24 12.18
N GLY A 289 14.59 -11.19 11.64
CA GLY A 289 13.25 -11.55 12.12
C GLY A 289 12.15 -10.54 11.76
N ILE A 290 12.42 -9.62 10.83
CA ILE A 290 11.52 -8.52 10.46
C ILE A 290 10.91 -8.66 9.05
N LEU A 291 11.12 -9.78 8.34
CA LEU A 291 10.39 -10.05 7.10
C LEU A 291 8.89 -10.17 7.39
N GLY A 292 8.08 -9.31 6.75
CA GLY A 292 6.62 -9.19 6.91
C GLY A 292 5.83 -10.05 5.95
#